data_AF-A0A2A7A8L5-F1
#
_entry.id   AF-A0A2A7A8L5-F1
#
_cell.length_a   1.000
_cell.length_b   1.000
_cell.length_c   1.000
_cell.angle_alpha   90.00
_cell.angle_beta   90.00
_cell.angle_gamma   90.00
#
_symmetry.space_group_name_H-M   'P 1'
#
loop_
_entity.id
_entity.type
_entity.pdbx_description
1 polymer ?
#
loop_
_entity_poly.entity_id
_entity_poly.type
_entity_poly.pdbx_seq_one_letter_code
_entity_poly.pdbx_strand_id
1 'polypeptide(L)'
;MKGIHKVVVGTKYLKYEFELRRNLTIIRGDSATGKTTLVDMIRTHMNDGESGPVTLNCDKGCYVVEGNLWKGQLDNIQDSIVFIDEGNEFVKTKDFARAIQQTDNYYVIVTREGLPALPYSVEEVYGIRTSGKYGSLKQSYHSFYRIYPDSTTENIKLEKILTEDSNSGYQFFDAVCAEHQIQCDTANGKSNVFSYLKAHRDEKILVIADGAAFGPEMDRVLQLVQTRKNLALYLPESFEWLILSSGILKDAETTQILQTPSNYIDSKKYFSWERYFTELLTEKTSRTYLNYTKKTLNEAYLNDGTKNAILRQMGKLKID
;
A
#
# COMPACT_ATOMS: atom_id res chain seq x y z
N MET A 1 -8.81 -14.16 -2.25
CA MET A 1 -7.82 -14.77 -1.32
C MET A 1 -7.64 -13.86 -0.10
N LYS A 2 -7.32 -14.45 1.05
CA LYS A 2 -7.06 -13.77 2.33
C LYS A 2 -5.80 -14.35 2.97
N GLY A 3 -5.20 -13.59 3.86
CA GLY A 3 -4.11 -14.04 4.71
C GLY A 3 -2.73 -13.55 4.27
N ILE A 4 -1.74 -14.00 5.03
CA ILE A 4 -0.32 -13.77 4.72
C ILE A 4 0.22 -15.06 4.13
N HIS A 5 0.82 -14.98 2.95
CA HIS A 5 1.37 -16.14 2.23
C HIS A 5 2.89 -16.06 2.23
N LYS A 6 3.53 -17.08 2.79
CA LYS A 6 4.98 -17.19 2.80
C LYS A 6 5.43 -17.89 1.52
N VAL A 7 6.38 -17.28 0.82
CA VAL A 7 6.99 -17.85 -0.38
C VAL A 7 8.45 -18.13 -0.10
N VAL A 8 8.86 -19.37 -0.29
CA VAL A 8 10.27 -19.79 -0.24
C VAL A 8 10.61 -20.44 -1.57
N VAL A 9 11.45 -19.80 -2.37
CA VAL A 9 11.90 -20.31 -3.67
C VAL A 9 13.42 -20.31 -3.74
N GLY A 10 14.00 -21.38 -4.28
CA GLY A 10 15.45 -21.44 -4.37
C GLY A 10 16.00 -22.60 -5.18
N THR A 11 17.31 -22.55 -5.35
CA THR A 11 18.15 -23.61 -5.88
C THR A 11 19.14 -24.03 -4.81
N LYS A 12 20.06 -24.93 -5.16
CA LYS A 12 21.23 -25.24 -4.32
C LYS A 12 22.05 -24.00 -3.92
N TYR A 13 22.05 -22.94 -4.74
CA TYR A 13 22.92 -21.78 -4.56
C TYR A 13 22.19 -20.51 -4.13
N LEU A 14 20.90 -20.38 -4.47
CA LEU A 14 20.11 -19.19 -4.22
C LEU A 14 18.88 -19.55 -3.39
N LYS A 15 18.51 -18.70 -2.44
CA LYS A 15 17.24 -18.80 -1.70
C LYS A 15 16.59 -17.43 -1.61
N TYR A 16 15.30 -17.36 -1.85
CA TYR A 16 14.45 -16.20 -1.63
C TYR A 16 13.37 -16.62 -0.66
N GLU A 17 13.15 -15.80 0.36
CA GLU A 17 12.15 -16.06 1.38
C GLU A 17 11.53 -14.73 1.84
N PHE A 18 10.21 -14.64 1.66
CA PHE A 18 9.43 -13.43 1.90
C PHE A 18 7.97 -13.77 2.21
N GLU A 19 7.24 -12.79 2.72
CA GLU A 19 5.82 -12.88 3.03
C GLU A 19 5.06 -11.86 2.21
N LEU A 20 3.92 -12.29 1.65
CA LEU A 20 2.99 -11.42 0.93
C LEU A 20 1.78 -11.18 1.83
N ARG A 21 1.50 -9.92 2.13
CA ARG A 21 0.48 -9.52 3.11
C ARG A 21 -0.81 -9.01 2.45
N ARG A 22 -0.70 -8.52 1.21
CA ARG A 22 -1.78 -7.93 0.44
C ARG A 22 -1.75 -8.44 -1.00
N ASN A 23 -2.84 -8.17 -1.71
CA ASN A 23 -3.04 -8.57 -3.11
C ASN A 23 -2.06 -7.93 -4.10
N LEU A 24 -1.46 -6.79 -3.78
CA LEU A 24 -0.50 -6.11 -4.65
C LEU A 24 0.81 -5.89 -3.90
N THR A 25 1.88 -6.48 -4.42
CA THR A 25 3.26 -6.31 -3.94
C THR A 25 4.12 -5.84 -5.10
N ILE A 26 4.80 -4.71 -4.93
CA ILE A 26 5.66 -4.11 -5.94
C ILE A 26 7.11 -4.34 -5.54
N ILE A 27 7.91 -4.95 -6.43
CA ILE A 27 9.36 -5.08 -6.24
C ILE A 27 10.06 -4.06 -7.13
N ARG A 28 10.82 -3.17 -6.51
CA ARG A 28 11.67 -2.17 -7.18
C ARG A 28 13.14 -2.31 -6.80
N GLY A 29 13.98 -1.54 -7.48
CA GLY A 29 15.41 -1.42 -7.19
C GLY A 29 16.25 -1.48 -8.46
N ASP A 30 17.54 -1.19 -8.32
CA ASP A 30 18.48 -1.10 -9.44
C ASP A 30 18.64 -2.41 -10.21
N SER A 31 19.23 -2.33 -11.40
CA SER A 31 19.60 -3.52 -12.18
C SER A 31 20.44 -4.50 -11.35
N ALA A 32 20.32 -5.79 -11.65
CA ALA A 32 21.13 -6.86 -11.05
C ALA A 32 20.94 -7.11 -9.54
N THR A 33 19.80 -6.74 -8.95
CA THR A 33 19.47 -7.05 -7.54
C THR A 33 18.76 -8.40 -7.31
N GLY A 34 18.64 -9.23 -8.35
CA GLY A 34 18.01 -10.56 -8.25
C GLY A 34 16.49 -10.60 -8.52
N LYS A 35 15.87 -9.49 -8.97
CA LYS A 35 14.43 -9.43 -9.26
C LYS A 35 14.00 -10.35 -10.42
N THR A 36 14.65 -10.24 -11.57
CA THR A 36 14.42 -11.14 -12.72
C THR A 36 14.74 -12.59 -12.35
N THR A 37 15.83 -12.81 -11.60
CA THR A 37 16.19 -14.15 -11.11
C THR A 37 15.11 -14.78 -10.23
N LEU A 38 14.42 -13.98 -9.39
CA LEU A 38 13.27 -14.46 -8.62
C LEU A 38 12.16 -14.97 -9.55
N VAL A 39 11.74 -14.15 -10.53
CA VAL A 39 10.67 -14.52 -11.46
C VAL A 39 11.07 -15.70 -12.35
N ASP A 40 12.32 -15.75 -12.79
CA ASP A 40 12.87 -16.86 -13.59
C ASP A 40 12.82 -18.20 -12.85
N MET A 41 13.10 -18.20 -11.55
CA MET A 41 12.98 -19.43 -10.75
C MET A 41 11.52 -19.87 -10.60
N ILE A 42 10.58 -18.95 -10.41
CA ILE A 42 9.15 -19.29 -10.41
C ILE A 42 8.75 -19.87 -11.77
N ARG A 43 9.20 -19.26 -12.88
CA ARG A 43 8.96 -19.77 -14.25
C ARG A 43 9.54 -21.17 -14.44
N THR A 44 10.76 -21.40 -13.96
CA THR A 44 11.45 -22.70 -14.05
C THR A 44 10.67 -23.77 -13.29
N HIS A 45 10.28 -23.49 -12.05
CA HIS A 45 9.49 -24.44 -11.24
C HIS A 45 8.10 -24.70 -11.86
N MET A 46 7.46 -23.67 -12.43
CA MET A 46 6.18 -23.83 -13.14
C MET A 46 6.27 -24.80 -14.32
N ASN A 47 7.41 -24.83 -15.03
CA ASN A 47 7.61 -25.70 -16.20
C ASN A 47 8.11 -27.11 -15.83
N ASP A 48 9.03 -27.19 -14.87
CA ASP A 48 9.75 -28.43 -14.55
C ASP A 48 9.12 -29.21 -13.36
N GLY A 49 8.28 -28.53 -12.57
CA GLY A 49 7.68 -29.07 -11.35
C GLY A 49 8.70 -29.49 -10.28
N GLU A 50 8.28 -30.38 -9.39
CA GLU A 50 9.07 -30.87 -8.25
C GLU A 50 10.36 -31.62 -8.63
N SER A 51 10.45 -32.13 -9.86
CA SER A 51 11.65 -32.82 -10.35
C SER A 51 12.72 -31.86 -10.88
N GLY A 52 12.39 -30.57 -10.99
CA GLY A 52 13.28 -29.53 -11.49
C GLY A 52 14.37 -29.10 -10.50
N PRO A 53 15.31 -28.25 -10.95
CA PRO A 53 16.42 -27.76 -10.12
C PRO A 53 16.00 -26.67 -9.11
N VAL A 54 14.76 -26.20 -9.17
CA VAL A 54 14.19 -25.16 -8.32
C VAL A 54 13.16 -25.76 -7.38
N THR A 55 13.32 -25.52 -6.09
CA THR A 55 12.30 -25.82 -5.08
C THR A 55 11.45 -24.59 -4.81
N LEU A 56 10.14 -24.80 -4.68
CA LEU A 56 9.17 -23.78 -4.30
C LEU A 56 8.32 -24.32 -3.16
N ASN A 57 8.24 -23.57 -2.06
CA ASN A 57 7.35 -23.86 -0.94
C ASN A 57 6.47 -22.64 -0.69
N CYS A 58 5.18 -22.81 -0.92
CA CYS A 58 4.13 -21.84 -0.65
C CYS A 58 2.81 -22.61 -0.41
N ASP A 59 1.91 -22.03 0.37
CA ASP A 59 0.56 -22.57 0.59
C ASP A 59 -0.37 -22.32 -0.63
N LYS A 60 0.10 -21.57 -1.62
CA LYS A 60 -0.62 -21.19 -2.84
C LYS A 60 0.15 -21.55 -4.10
N GLY A 61 -0.56 -21.76 -5.20
CA GLY A 61 0.07 -21.91 -6.51
C GLY A 61 0.79 -20.63 -6.92
N CYS A 62 1.97 -20.74 -7.51
CA CYS A 62 2.73 -19.60 -8.02
C CYS A 62 2.87 -19.70 -9.54
N TYR A 63 2.49 -18.63 -10.25
CA TYR A 63 2.48 -18.59 -11.71
C TYR A 63 3.23 -17.36 -12.20
N VAL A 64 3.85 -17.46 -13.38
CA VAL A 64 4.38 -16.29 -14.10
C VAL A 64 3.40 -15.92 -15.20
N VAL A 65 3.03 -14.64 -15.29
CA VAL A 65 2.19 -14.11 -16.36
C VAL A 65 2.97 -13.09 -17.18
N GLU A 66 3.08 -13.32 -18.49
CA GLU A 66 3.89 -12.50 -19.39
C GLU A 66 3.38 -12.49 -20.84
N GLY A 67 3.80 -11.46 -21.59
CA GLY A 67 3.51 -11.32 -23.01
C GLY A 67 2.06 -10.94 -23.34
N ASN A 68 1.73 -10.95 -24.63
CA ASN A 68 0.48 -10.37 -25.15
C ASN A 68 -0.78 -11.20 -24.83
N LEU A 69 -0.61 -12.48 -24.47
CA LEU A 69 -1.71 -13.39 -24.13
C LEU A 69 -2.00 -13.45 -22.62
N TRP A 70 -1.54 -12.44 -21.86
CA TRP A 70 -1.68 -12.39 -20.40
C TRP A 70 -3.13 -12.55 -19.92
N LYS A 71 -4.13 -12.08 -20.69
CA LYS A 71 -5.55 -12.23 -20.32
C LYS A 71 -5.95 -13.70 -20.21
N GLY A 72 -5.66 -14.50 -21.25
CA GLY A 72 -5.97 -15.92 -21.26
C GLY A 72 -5.16 -16.73 -20.25
N GLN A 73 -3.94 -16.27 -19.92
CA GLN A 73 -3.17 -16.86 -18.81
C GLN A 73 -3.87 -16.63 -17.48
N LEU A 74 -4.29 -15.39 -17.20
CA LEU A 74 -4.98 -15.04 -15.94
C LEU A 74 -6.33 -15.73 -15.77
N ASP A 75 -7.09 -15.96 -16.84
CA ASP A 75 -8.42 -16.59 -16.77
C ASP A 75 -8.41 -17.97 -16.10
N ASN A 76 -7.26 -18.66 -16.15
CA ASN A 76 -7.07 -20.00 -15.60
C ASN A 76 -6.36 -20.01 -14.24
N ILE A 77 -6.04 -18.84 -13.67
CA ILE A 77 -5.31 -18.71 -12.40
C ILE A 77 -6.28 -18.18 -11.34
N GLN A 78 -6.50 -18.99 -10.30
CA GLN A 78 -7.38 -18.66 -9.17
C GLN A 78 -6.69 -19.01 -7.85
N ASP A 79 -7.01 -18.26 -6.79
CA ASP A 79 -6.49 -18.46 -5.43
C ASP A 79 -4.96 -18.70 -5.41
N SER A 80 -4.23 -17.87 -6.16
CA SER A 80 -2.79 -18.07 -6.45
C SER A 80 -1.98 -16.78 -6.35
N ILE A 81 -0.65 -16.92 -6.41
CA ILE A 81 0.30 -15.81 -6.48
C ILE A 81 0.82 -15.68 -7.92
N VAL A 82 0.60 -14.53 -8.52
CA VAL A 82 1.01 -14.21 -9.89
C VAL A 82 2.23 -13.31 -9.87
N PHE A 83 3.34 -13.78 -10.44
CA PHE A 83 4.57 -13.03 -10.63
C PHE A 83 4.62 -12.44 -12.04
N ILE A 84 5.01 -11.17 -12.15
CA ILE A 84 5.17 -10.48 -13.42
C ILE A 84 6.51 -9.74 -13.42
N ASP A 85 7.37 -10.08 -14.38
CA ASP A 85 8.67 -9.43 -14.50
C ASP A 85 8.60 -8.07 -15.20
N GLU A 86 9.67 -7.29 -15.05
CA GLU A 86 9.88 -6.03 -15.73
C GLU A 86 9.84 -6.20 -17.26
N GLY A 87 9.31 -5.19 -17.99
CA GLY A 87 9.17 -5.20 -19.44
C GLY A 87 7.77 -5.61 -19.95
N ASN A 88 6.89 -6.08 -19.07
CA ASN A 88 5.50 -6.37 -19.41
C ASN A 88 4.64 -5.09 -19.39
N GLU A 89 4.62 -4.33 -20.50
CA GLU A 89 3.93 -3.03 -20.58
C GLU A 89 2.42 -3.08 -20.25
N PHE A 90 1.78 -4.25 -20.38
CA PHE A 90 0.36 -4.40 -20.04
C PHE A 90 0.06 -4.05 -18.57
N VAL A 91 1.02 -4.21 -17.64
CA VAL A 91 0.82 -3.92 -16.20
C VAL A 91 0.50 -2.45 -15.93
N LYS A 92 0.86 -1.55 -16.86
CA LYS A 92 0.61 -0.11 -16.76
C LYS A 92 -0.81 0.28 -17.20
N THR A 93 -1.53 -0.64 -17.82
CA THR A 93 -2.82 -0.35 -18.48
C THR A 93 -3.99 -0.40 -17.50
N LYS A 94 -5.03 0.39 -17.78
CA LYS A 94 -6.33 0.29 -17.08
C LYS A 94 -6.99 -1.06 -17.31
N ASP A 95 -6.73 -1.71 -18.44
CA ASP A 95 -7.26 -3.03 -18.76
C ASP A 95 -6.73 -4.10 -17.81
N PHE A 96 -5.43 -4.08 -17.51
CA PHE A 96 -4.84 -4.96 -16.51
C PHE A 96 -5.41 -4.71 -15.13
N ALA A 97 -5.49 -3.44 -14.70
CA ALA A 97 -6.09 -3.08 -13.41
C ALA A 97 -7.54 -3.59 -13.27
N ARG A 98 -8.36 -3.45 -14.32
CA ARG A 98 -9.73 -3.97 -14.32
C ARG A 98 -9.78 -5.49 -14.27
N ALA A 99 -8.88 -6.17 -14.97
CA ALA A 99 -8.83 -7.64 -14.98
C ALA A 99 -8.49 -8.20 -13.59
N ILE A 100 -7.40 -7.72 -12.98
CA ILE A 100 -6.96 -8.24 -11.68
C ILE A 100 -7.90 -7.87 -10.52
N GLN A 101 -8.69 -6.81 -10.66
CA GLN A 101 -9.73 -6.47 -9.68
C GLN A 101 -10.82 -7.55 -9.59
N GLN A 102 -10.98 -8.39 -10.61
CA GLN A 102 -12.00 -9.45 -10.66
C GLN A 102 -11.48 -10.84 -10.25
N THR A 103 -10.19 -10.94 -9.92
CA THR A 103 -9.55 -12.20 -9.52
C THR A 103 -9.42 -12.30 -8.01
N ASP A 104 -9.16 -13.50 -7.52
CA ASP A 104 -8.82 -13.79 -6.12
C ASP A 104 -7.32 -13.99 -5.91
N ASN A 105 -6.47 -13.49 -6.81
CA ASN A 105 -5.02 -13.70 -6.76
C ASN A 105 -4.28 -12.61 -5.98
N TYR A 106 -3.07 -12.92 -5.54
CA TYR A 106 -2.06 -11.92 -5.17
C TYR A 106 -1.10 -11.72 -6.33
N TYR A 107 -0.56 -10.52 -6.47
CA TYR A 107 0.28 -10.11 -7.59
C TYR A 107 1.60 -9.54 -7.06
N VAL A 108 2.70 -10.14 -7.51
CA VAL A 108 4.06 -9.68 -7.29
C VAL A 108 4.59 -9.10 -8.60
N ILE A 109 4.69 -7.78 -8.67
CA ILE A 109 5.02 -7.07 -9.91
C ILE A 109 6.40 -6.43 -9.77
N VAL A 110 7.32 -6.83 -10.64
CA VAL A 110 8.64 -6.22 -10.77
C VAL A 110 8.55 -5.04 -11.73
N THR A 111 8.88 -3.84 -11.26
CA THR A 111 8.88 -2.64 -12.11
C THR A 111 9.74 -1.53 -11.51
N ARG A 112 10.33 -0.68 -12.35
CA ARG A 112 10.95 0.58 -11.92
C ARG A 112 9.97 1.75 -11.87
N GLU A 113 8.86 1.66 -12.60
CA GLU A 113 7.92 2.76 -12.79
C GLU A 113 6.75 2.71 -11.80
N GLY A 114 6.12 3.88 -11.57
CA GLY A 114 4.81 3.97 -10.93
C GLY A 114 3.74 3.28 -11.76
N LEU A 115 2.84 2.55 -11.11
CA LEU A 115 1.68 1.92 -11.76
C LEU A 115 0.41 2.67 -11.34
N PRO A 116 0.10 3.85 -11.92
CA PRO A 116 -0.98 4.71 -11.46
C PRO A 116 -2.38 4.09 -11.58
N ALA A 117 -2.53 3.07 -12.43
CA ALA A 117 -3.78 2.31 -12.55
C ALA A 117 -4.03 1.34 -11.37
N LEU A 118 -3.01 1.06 -10.54
CA LEU A 118 -3.07 0.09 -9.44
C LEU A 118 -3.03 0.78 -8.08
N PRO A 119 -3.95 0.51 -7.15
CA PRO A 119 -3.98 1.10 -5.82
C PRO A 119 -3.16 0.27 -4.84
N TYR A 120 -1.84 0.16 -5.05
CA TYR A 120 -0.97 -0.55 -4.14
C TYR A 120 -0.54 0.32 -2.95
N SER A 121 -0.36 -0.33 -1.79
CA SER A 121 0.03 0.34 -0.55
C SER A 121 1.49 0.77 -0.57
N VAL A 122 1.78 1.88 0.10
CA VAL A 122 3.15 2.36 0.35
C VAL A 122 3.98 1.36 1.16
N GLU A 123 3.32 0.50 1.95
CA GLU A 123 3.95 -0.56 2.74
C GLU A 123 4.32 -1.77 1.87
N GLU A 124 3.70 -1.93 0.71
CA GLU A 124 3.88 -3.10 -0.17
C GLU A 124 4.85 -2.82 -1.33
N VAL A 125 5.78 -1.89 -1.13
CA VAL A 125 6.84 -1.55 -2.08
C VAL A 125 8.19 -1.96 -1.50
N TYR A 126 8.81 -2.96 -2.12
CA TYR A 126 9.99 -3.63 -1.61
C TYR A 126 11.18 -3.60 -2.55
N GLY A 127 12.38 -3.63 -1.98
CA GLY A 127 13.60 -4.00 -2.67
C GLY A 127 14.03 -5.41 -2.24
N ILE A 128 14.94 -6.00 -3.01
CA ILE A 128 15.56 -7.27 -2.65
C ILE A 128 16.95 -7.00 -2.10
N ARG A 129 17.23 -7.49 -0.89
CA ARG A 129 18.57 -7.47 -0.30
C ARG A 129 19.14 -8.87 -0.23
N THR A 130 20.42 -8.99 -0.51
CA THR A 130 21.18 -10.24 -0.38
C THR A 130 21.92 -10.27 0.95
N SER A 131 21.88 -11.42 1.61
CA SER A 131 22.61 -11.72 2.84
C SER A 131 23.34 -13.06 2.68
N GLY A 132 24.57 -13.13 3.21
CA GLY A 132 25.50 -14.24 3.01
C GLY A 132 26.79 -13.78 2.31
N LYS A 133 27.96 -14.14 2.85
CA LYS A 133 29.27 -13.68 2.36
C LYS A 133 29.76 -14.49 1.15
N TYR A 134 30.39 -13.78 0.22
CA TYR A 134 31.34 -14.31 -0.77
C TYR A 134 32.44 -15.14 -0.10
N GLY A 135 32.68 -16.36 -0.59
CA GLY A 135 33.74 -17.27 -0.13
C GLY A 135 33.21 -18.64 0.33
N SER A 136 33.41 -19.65 -0.52
CA SER A 136 33.12 -21.09 -0.41
C SER A 136 31.66 -21.53 -0.10
N LEU A 137 30.98 -22.02 -1.13
CA LEU A 137 29.89 -23.03 -1.10
C LEU A 137 28.65 -22.78 -0.22
N LYS A 138 28.39 -21.56 0.25
CA LYS A 138 27.16 -21.23 1.01
C LYS A 138 26.08 -20.60 0.12
N GLN A 139 24.84 -21.03 0.33
CA GLN A 139 23.65 -20.52 -0.35
C GLN A 139 23.46 -19.02 -0.08
N SER A 140 23.28 -18.20 -1.12
CA SER A 140 22.98 -16.78 -1.01
C SER A 140 21.50 -16.56 -0.70
N TYR A 141 21.22 -15.83 0.37
CA TYR A 141 19.85 -15.63 0.87
C TYR A 141 19.33 -14.24 0.53
N HIS A 142 18.13 -14.19 -0.04
CA HIS A 142 17.48 -12.98 -0.50
C HIS A 142 16.20 -12.77 0.29
N SER A 143 15.98 -11.54 0.76
CA SER A 143 14.79 -11.14 1.48
C SER A 143 14.29 -9.79 0.98
N PHE A 144 13.00 -9.55 1.18
CA PHE A 144 12.40 -8.25 0.87
C PHE A 144 12.68 -7.26 2.00
N TYR A 145 12.86 -6.00 1.64
CA TYR A 145 12.90 -4.88 2.58
C TYR A 145 12.04 -3.74 2.02
N ARG A 146 11.32 -3.03 2.88
CA ARG A 146 10.50 -1.87 2.47
C ARG A 146 11.42 -0.75 1.97
N ILE A 147 11.12 -0.20 0.80
CA ILE A 147 11.90 0.89 0.21
C ILE A 147 11.57 2.22 0.88
N TYR A 148 10.28 2.43 1.18
CA TYR A 148 9.83 3.67 1.77
C TYR A 148 9.89 3.57 3.30
N PRO A 149 10.46 4.59 3.97
CA PRO A 149 10.44 4.65 5.42
C PRO A 149 8.99 4.81 5.91
N ASP A 150 8.78 4.54 7.19
CA ASP A 150 7.53 4.95 7.84
C ASP A 150 7.35 6.47 7.74
N SER A 151 6.10 6.92 7.77
CA SER A 151 5.71 8.33 7.68
C SER A 151 6.66 9.25 8.46
N THR A 152 7.21 10.27 7.81
CA THR A 152 8.10 11.23 8.46
C THR A 152 7.27 12.26 9.21
N THR A 153 7.12 12.07 10.52
CA THR A 153 6.39 12.99 11.41
C THR A 153 7.35 13.92 12.17
N GLU A 154 8.42 14.41 11.52
CA GLU A 154 9.28 15.40 12.19
C GLU A 154 8.43 16.63 12.57
N ASN A 155 8.77 17.26 13.70
CA ASN A 155 8.07 18.44 14.21
C ASN A 155 8.33 19.64 13.29
N ILE A 156 7.62 19.70 12.17
CA ILE A 156 7.58 20.86 11.30
C ILE A 156 6.52 21.81 11.85
N LYS A 157 6.87 23.08 12.05
CA LYS A 157 5.85 24.12 12.29
C LYS A 157 5.03 24.27 11.01
N LEU A 158 3.82 23.71 11.00
CA LEU A 158 2.97 23.64 9.82
C LEU A 158 2.43 25.01 9.45
N GLU A 159 2.46 25.32 8.15
CA GLU A 159 1.73 26.46 7.58
C GLU A 159 0.47 25.98 6.86
N LYS A 160 0.53 24.75 6.32
CA LYS A 160 -0.53 24.18 5.50
C LYS A 160 -0.63 22.67 5.63
N ILE A 161 -1.85 22.14 5.53
CA ILE A 161 -2.14 20.73 5.29
C ILE A 161 -2.63 20.57 3.86
N LEU A 162 -2.15 19.53 3.17
CA LEU A 162 -2.64 19.11 1.87
C LEU A 162 -3.24 17.71 2.00
N THR A 163 -4.53 17.58 1.74
CA THR A 163 -5.23 16.30 1.70
C THR A 163 -5.32 15.74 0.27
N GLU A 164 -5.45 14.42 0.15
CA GLU A 164 -5.56 13.77 -1.17
C GLU A 164 -6.83 14.22 -1.92
N ASP A 165 -8.00 14.05 -1.32
CA ASP A 165 -9.30 14.32 -1.93
C ASP A 165 -10.08 15.39 -1.14
N SER A 166 -11.34 15.64 -1.50
CA SER A 166 -12.21 16.64 -0.87
C SER A 166 -13.34 16.02 -0.05
N ASN A 167 -13.16 14.77 0.38
CA ASN A 167 -14.16 13.94 1.05
C ASN A 167 -14.12 14.13 2.58
N SER A 168 -14.71 13.20 3.34
CA SER A 168 -14.81 13.27 4.80
C SER A 168 -13.47 13.47 5.52
N GLY A 169 -12.37 12.92 5.00
CA GLY A 169 -11.03 13.16 5.53
C GLY A 169 -10.62 14.62 5.44
N TYR A 170 -10.83 15.26 4.28
CA TYR A 170 -10.61 16.70 4.11
C TYR A 170 -11.48 17.52 5.05
N GLN A 171 -12.79 17.25 5.13
CA GLN A 171 -13.69 17.98 6.01
C GLN A 171 -13.27 17.91 7.49
N PHE A 172 -12.74 16.77 7.92
CA PHE A 172 -12.19 16.61 9.26
C PHE A 172 -10.95 17.49 9.47
N PHE A 173 -9.96 17.38 8.58
CA PHE A 173 -8.71 18.13 8.72
C PHE A 173 -8.90 19.64 8.51
N ASP A 174 -9.82 20.06 7.64
CA ASP A 174 -10.17 21.46 7.42
C ASP A 174 -10.75 22.09 8.70
N ALA A 175 -11.67 21.39 9.37
CA ALA A 175 -12.22 21.82 10.65
C ALA A 175 -11.14 21.91 11.75
N VAL A 176 -10.24 20.92 11.83
CA VAL A 176 -9.10 20.97 12.75
C VAL A 176 -8.18 22.15 12.43
N CYS A 177 -7.83 22.35 11.17
CA CYS A 177 -6.97 23.44 10.71
C CYS A 177 -7.55 24.82 11.03
N ALA A 178 -8.87 25.00 10.89
CA ALA A 178 -9.56 26.25 11.18
C ALA A 178 -9.41 26.69 12.64
N GLU A 179 -9.35 25.75 13.59
CA GLU A 179 -9.13 26.03 15.03
C GLU A 179 -7.71 26.54 15.31
N HIS A 180 -6.74 26.18 14.46
CA HIS A 180 -5.32 26.50 14.61
C HIS A 180 -4.80 27.56 13.63
N GLN A 181 -5.69 28.18 12.85
CA GLN A 181 -5.33 29.16 11.80
C GLN A 181 -4.33 28.59 10.76
N ILE A 182 -4.43 27.28 10.50
CA ILE A 182 -3.66 26.58 9.47
C ILE A 182 -4.51 26.50 8.20
N GLN A 183 -3.89 26.63 7.02
CA GLN A 183 -4.62 26.44 5.77
C GLN A 183 -4.77 24.94 5.45
N CYS A 184 -5.96 24.49 5.04
CA CYS A 184 -6.17 23.12 4.56
C CYS A 184 -6.59 23.13 3.08
N ASP A 185 -5.73 22.59 2.22
CA ASP A 185 -5.98 22.47 0.79
C ASP A 185 -6.21 21.01 0.40
N THR A 186 -6.79 20.79 -0.78
CA THR A 186 -6.99 19.47 -1.38
C THR A 186 -6.26 19.37 -2.72
N ALA A 187 -5.62 18.23 -2.97
CA ALA A 187 -5.01 17.91 -4.26
C ALA A 187 -6.06 17.50 -5.31
N ASN A 188 -7.30 17.18 -4.91
CA ASN A 188 -8.33 16.61 -5.79
C ASN A 188 -7.89 15.32 -6.49
N GLY A 189 -7.21 14.45 -5.75
CA GLY A 189 -6.73 13.12 -6.15
C GLY A 189 -5.21 12.97 -6.02
N LYS A 190 -4.76 11.75 -5.67
CA LYS A 190 -3.34 11.45 -5.44
C LYS A 190 -2.39 11.88 -6.55
N SER A 191 -2.79 11.74 -7.82
CA SER A 191 -1.96 12.09 -8.97
C SER A 191 -1.59 13.58 -9.05
N ASN A 192 -2.34 14.44 -8.35
CA ASN A 192 -2.13 15.88 -8.37
C ASN A 192 -1.23 16.38 -7.23
N VAL A 193 -0.94 15.53 -6.24
CA VAL A 193 -0.12 15.90 -5.07
C VAL A 193 1.26 16.39 -5.50
N PHE A 194 1.93 15.66 -6.41
CA PHE A 194 3.25 16.06 -6.89
C PHE A 194 3.26 17.42 -7.60
N SER A 195 2.28 17.69 -8.47
CA SER A 195 2.16 18.99 -9.14
C SER A 195 1.87 20.11 -8.16
N TYR A 196 1.02 19.87 -7.16
CA TYR A 196 0.70 20.84 -6.12
C TYR A 196 1.96 21.23 -5.34
N LEU A 197 2.73 20.25 -4.86
CA LEU A 197 3.97 20.48 -4.11
C LEU A 197 5.04 21.20 -4.96
N LYS A 198 5.03 21.01 -6.28
CA LYS A 198 5.92 21.73 -7.19
C LYS A 198 5.60 23.22 -7.31
N ALA A 199 4.32 23.58 -7.21
CA ALA A 199 3.84 24.97 -7.28
C ALA A 199 4.06 25.72 -5.95
N HIS A 200 3.94 25.03 -4.82
CA HIS A 200 4.06 25.62 -3.48
C HIS A 200 5.41 25.27 -2.84
N ARG A 201 6.50 25.83 -3.38
CA ARG A 201 7.87 25.41 -3.01
C ARG A 201 8.34 25.93 -1.65
N ASP A 202 7.88 27.12 -1.27
CA ASP A 202 8.38 27.85 -0.10
C ASP A 202 7.51 27.67 1.14
N GLU A 203 6.39 26.94 1.02
CA GLU A 203 5.40 26.72 2.07
C GLU A 203 5.72 25.49 2.91
N LYS A 204 5.42 25.52 4.21
CA LYS A 204 5.55 24.34 5.08
C LYS A 204 4.29 23.48 5.04
N ILE A 205 4.35 22.39 4.28
CA ILE A 205 3.20 21.56 3.95
C ILE A 205 3.32 20.17 4.59
N LEU A 206 2.29 19.78 5.33
CA LEU A 206 2.04 18.38 5.66
C LEU A 206 1.08 17.77 4.64
N VAL A 207 1.51 16.72 3.95
CA VAL A 207 0.62 15.94 3.09
C VAL A 207 -0.02 14.82 3.90
N ILE A 208 -1.34 14.70 3.82
CA ILE A 208 -2.11 13.59 4.37
C ILE A 208 -2.80 12.85 3.21
N ALA A 209 -2.48 11.57 3.03
CA ALA A 209 -3.04 10.76 1.95
C ALA A 209 -3.24 9.30 2.36
N ASP A 210 -4.09 8.58 1.63
CA ASP A 210 -4.44 7.18 1.95
C ASP A 210 -3.29 6.24 1.53
N GLY A 211 -2.47 5.87 2.51
CA GLY A 211 -1.29 5.02 2.35
C GLY A 211 -1.60 3.66 1.71
N ALA A 212 -2.82 3.15 1.87
CA ALA A 212 -3.29 1.92 1.22
C ALA A 212 -3.23 1.97 -0.32
N ALA A 213 -3.25 3.16 -0.91
CA ALA A 213 -3.34 3.35 -2.36
C ALA A 213 -2.39 4.43 -2.93
N PHE A 214 -1.55 5.04 -2.10
CA PHE A 214 -0.64 6.13 -2.47
C PHE A 214 0.70 5.65 -3.05
N GLY A 215 0.97 4.34 -3.03
CA GLY A 215 2.21 3.74 -3.55
C GLY A 215 2.64 4.17 -4.96
N PRO A 216 1.72 4.39 -5.94
CA PRO A 216 2.06 4.91 -7.27
C PRO A 216 2.79 6.25 -7.27
N GLU A 217 2.49 7.13 -6.31
CA GLU A 217 2.99 8.50 -6.27
C GLU A 217 4.25 8.65 -5.40
N MET A 218 4.50 7.66 -4.53
CA MET A 218 5.54 7.73 -3.49
C MET A 218 6.92 8.07 -4.02
N ASP A 219 7.35 7.51 -5.15
CA ASP A 219 8.69 7.75 -5.68
C ASP A 219 8.96 9.24 -5.94
N ARG A 220 8.02 9.90 -6.63
CA ARG A 220 8.16 11.31 -7.01
C ARG A 220 7.94 12.24 -5.83
N VAL A 221 7.00 11.91 -4.94
CA VAL A 221 6.69 12.72 -3.75
C VAL A 221 7.82 12.62 -2.72
N LEU A 222 8.36 11.43 -2.47
CA LEU A 222 9.44 11.24 -1.51
C LEU A 222 10.73 11.94 -1.94
N GLN A 223 11.05 11.97 -3.24
CA GLN A 223 12.18 12.76 -3.76
C GLN A 223 12.05 14.26 -3.40
N LEU A 224 10.83 14.82 -3.43
CA LEU A 224 10.60 16.20 -2.98
C LEU A 224 10.80 16.32 -1.48
N VAL A 225 10.25 15.42 -0.69
CA VAL A 225 10.32 15.45 0.78
C VAL A 225 11.76 15.31 1.27
N GLN A 226 12.56 14.44 0.66
CA GLN A 226 13.97 14.26 1.01
C GLN A 226 14.84 15.47 0.66
N THR A 227 14.46 16.24 -0.37
CA THR A 227 15.22 17.42 -0.80
C THR A 227 14.74 18.72 -0.14
N ARG A 228 13.57 18.70 0.52
CA ARG A 228 12.91 19.88 1.06
C ARG A 228 12.53 19.69 2.53
N LYS A 229 13.18 20.47 3.41
CA LYS A 229 12.91 20.43 4.86
C LYS A 229 11.55 21.00 5.28
N ASN A 230 10.82 21.62 4.36
CA ASN A 230 9.50 22.20 4.59
C ASN A 230 8.35 21.24 4.24
N LEU A 231 8.62 19.98 3.89
CA LEU A 231 7.59 19.00 3.58
C LEU A 231 7.60 17.85 4.59
N ALA A 232 6.41 17.44 5.04
CA ALA A 232 6.19 16.20 5.77
C ALA A 232 5.12 15.35 5.10
N LEU A 233 5.19 14.03 5.31
CA LEU A 233 4.18 13.07 4.86
C LEU A 233 3.60 12.34 6.06
N TYR A 234 2.27 12.28 6.11
CA TYR A 234 1.54 11.39 6.97
C TYR A 234 0.64 10.50 6.12
N LEU A 235 0.93 9.21 6.12
CA LEU A 235 0.29 8.22 5.24
C LEU A 235 -0.37 7.14 6.09
N PRO A 236 -1.50 7.44 6.76
CA PRO A 236 -2.28 6.41 7.43
C PRO A 236 -2.82 5.42 6.40
N GLU A 237 -3.27 4.25 6.84
CA GLU A 237 -3.89 3.26 5.95
C GLU A 237 -5.03 3.87 5.12
N SER A 238 -5.97 4.53 5.81
CA SER A 238 -6.91 5.50 5.25
C SER A 238 -7.48 6.38 6.37
N PHE A 239 -8.26 7.41 6.03
CA PHE A 239 -9.02 8.16 7.03
C PHE A 239 -10.01 7.29 7.82
N GLU A 240 -10.70 6.36 7.16
CA GLU A 240 -11.64 5.44 7.83
C GLU A 240 -10.94 4.52 8.81
N TRP A 241 -9.74 4.05 8.44
CA TRP A 241 -8.91 3.30 9.35
C TRP A 241 -8.52 4.11 10.59
N LEU A 242 -8.25 5.43 10.47
CA LEU A 242 -8.00 6.29 11.63
C LEU A 242 -9.21 6.38 12.56
N ILE A 243 -10.41 6.53 11.98
CA ILE A 243 -11.65 6.54 12.76
C ILE A 243 -11.82 5.21 13.51
N LEU A 244 -11.68 4.07 12.82
CA LEU A 244 -11.82 2.75 13.43
C LEU A 244 -10.77 2.55 14.55
N SER A 245 -9.52 2.93 14.28
CA SER A 245 -8.39 2.78 15.19
C SER A 245 -8.45 3.71 16.41
N SER A 246 -9.20 4.81 16.32
CA SER A 246 -9.42 5.72 17.45
C SER A 246 -10.18 5.08 18.63
N GLY A 247 -10.84 3.93 18.40
CA GLY A 247 -11.58 3.21 19.44
C GLY A 247 -12.91 3.85 19.83
N ILE A 248 -13.36 4.90 19.14
CA ILE A 248 -14.61 5.62 19.45
C ILE A 248 -15.85 4.73 19.32
N LEU A 249 -15.80 3.68 18.48
CA LEU A 249 -16.88 2.70 18.31
C LEU A 249 -16.99 1.73 19.50
N LYS A 250 -15.92 1.57 20.30
CA LYS A 250 -15.83 0.60 21.41
C LYS A 250 -16.27 -0.82 21.02
N ASP A 251 -15.91 -1.24 19.80
CA ASP A 251 -16.30 -2.53 19.24
C ASP A 251 -15.10 -3.51 19.25
N ALA A 252 -15.26 -4.64 19.94
CA ALA A 252 -14.19 -5.63 20.12
C ALA A 252 -13.81 -6.32 18.81
N GLU A 253 -14.80 -6.60 17.95
CA GLU A 253 -14.56 -7.21 16.63
C GLU A 253 -13.73 -6.27 15.74
N THR A 254 -14.08 -4.98 15.69
CA THR A 254 -13.28 -3.96 14.99
C THR A 254 -11.83 -3.95 15.47
N THR A 255 -11.61 -4.04 16.78
CA THR A 255 -10.26 -4.09 17.36
C THR A 255 -9.48 -5.31 16.87
N GLN A 256 -10.13 -6.49 16.83
CA GLN A 256 -9.52 -7.73 16.33
C GLN A 256 -9.20 -7.66 14.83
N ILE A 257 -10.09 -7.07 14.03
CA ILE A 257 -9.89 -6.83 12.60
C ILE A 257 -8.66 -5.96 12.36
N LEU A 258 -8.53 -4.84 13.08
CA LEU A 258 -7.40 -3.91 12.93
C LEU A 258 -6.05 -4.52 13.31
N GLN A 259 -6.02 -5.51 14.21
CA GLN A 259 -4.80 -6.23 14.57
C GLN A 259 -4.33 -7.22 13.49
N THR A 260 -5.27 -7.82 12.75
CA THR A 260 -4.96 -8.86 11.74
C THR A 260 -5.76 -8.68 10.44
N PRO A 261 -5.68 -7.51 9.78
CA PRO A 261 -6.54 -7.15 8.64
C PRO A 261 -6.46 -8.15 7.48
N SER A 262 -5.27 -8.69 7.19
CA SER A 262 -5.07 -9.70 6.14
C SER A 262 -5.98 -10.92 6.29
N ASN A 263 -6.39 -11.29 7.51
CA ASN A 263 -7.28 -12.43 7.75
C ASN A 263 -8.74 -12.16 7.36
N TYR A 264 -9.13 -10.89 7.23
CA TYR A 264 -10.52 -10.49 6.97
C TYR A 264 -10.74 -9.98 5.54
N ILE A 265 -9.75 -9.31 4.97
CA ILE A 265 -9.86 -8.59 3.70
C ILE A 265 -9.66 -9.53 2.53
N ASP A 266 -10.74 -9.78 1.77
CA ASP A 266 -10.69 -10.60 0.55
C ASP A 266 -10.20 -9.81 -0.66
N SER A 267 -9.12 -10.26 -1.31
CA SER A 267 -8.56 -9.63 -2.51
C SER A 267 -9.54 -9.48 -3.67
N LYS A 268 -10.53 -10.38 -3.80
CA LYS A 268 -11.54 -10.33 -4.87
C LYS A 268 -12.64 -9.32 -4.58
N LYS A 269 -13.01 -9.15 -3.29
CA LYS A 269 -14.03 -8.17 -2.88
C LYS A 269 -13.43 -6.77 -2.76
N TYR A 270 -12.19 -6.67 -2.29
CA TYR A 270 -11.53 -5.42 -1.93
C TYR A 270 -10.19 -5.28 -2.65
N PHE A 271 -10.18 -4.41 -3.66
CA PHE A 271 -8.97 -4.13 -4.43
C PHE A 271 -7.91 -3.35 -3.62
N SER A 272 -8.35 -2.59 -2.62
CA SER A 272 -7.53 -1.90 -1.62
C SER A 272 -8.16 -2.09 -0.24
N TRP A 273 -7.34 -2.03 0.80
CA TRP A 273 -7.79 -2.11 2.19
C TRP A 273 -8.64 -0.90 2.61
N GLU A 274 -8.40 0.28 2.02
CA GLU A 274 -9.23 1.48 2.20
C GLU A 274 -10.72 1.22 1.87
N ARG A 275 -11.01 0.46 0.81
CA ARG A 275 -12.39 0.06 0.48
C ARG A 275 -13.02 -0.82 1.56
N TYR A 276 -12.25 -1.72 2.14
CA TYR A 276 -12.71 -2.57 3.23
C TYR A 276 -13.01 -1.75 4.48
N PHE A 277 -12.09 -0.88 4.91
CA PHE A 277 -12.31 -0.05 6.09
C PHE A 277 -13.45 0.94 5.91
N THR A 278 -13.68 1.42 4.68
CA THR A 278 -14.87 2.22 4.35
C THR A 278 -16.15 1.43 4.54
N GLU A 279 -16.25 0.22 3.98
CA GLU A 279 -17.44 -0.63 4.15
C GLU A 279 -17.67 -0.98 5.63
N LEU A 280 -16.60 -1.40 6.33
CA LEU A 280 -16.66 -1.76 7.75
C LEU A 280 -17.13 -0.59 8.61
N LEU A 281 -16.58 0.61 8.42
CA LEU A 281 -16.98 1.80 9.19
C LEU A 281 -18.42 2.20 8.88
N THR A 282 -18.83 2.21 7.62
CA THR A 282 -20.21 2.52 7.23
C THR A 282 -21.19 1.51 7.82
N GLU A 283 -20.87 0.22 7.82
CA GLU A 283 -21.70 -0.82 8.42
C GLU A 283 -21.82 -0.63 9.94
N LYS A 284 -20.69 -0.54 10.64
CA LYS A 284 -20.63 -0.43 12.10
C LYS A 284 -21.28 0.83 12.66
N THR A 285 -21.32 1.90 11.87
CA THR A 285 -21.92 3.18 12.26
C THR A 285 -23.33 3.38 11.69
N SER A 286 -23.84 2.44 10.91
CA SER A 286 -25.18 2.51 10.32
C SER A 286 -26.24 2.68 11.41
N ARG A 287 -27.14 3.66 11.22
CA ARG A 287 -28.22 3.98 12.17
C ARG A 287 -27.75 4.39 13.58
N THR A 288 -26.51 4.84 13.72
CA THR A 288 -25.98 5.43 14.96
C THR A 288 -25.80 6.95 14.81
N TYR A 289 -25.57 7.65 15.92
CA TYR A 289 -25.22 9.08 15.89
C TYR A 289 -23.87 9.34 15.19
N LEU A 290 -23.01 8.31 15.06
CA LEU A 290 -21.73 8.36 14.35
C LEU A 290 -21.85 7.92 12.89
N ASN A 291 -23.04 7.93 12.27
CA ASN A 291 -23.22 7.46 10.91
C ASN A 291 -22.16 8.04 9.95
N TYR A 292 -21.40 7.15 9.28
CA TYR A 292 -20.32 7.53 8.39
C TYR A 292 -20.70 7.42 6.92
N THR A 293 -20.36 8.45 6.14
CA THR A 293 -20.32 8.37 4.68
C THR A 293 -18.96 8.88 4.18
N LYS A 294 -18.44 8.31 3.09
CA LYS A 294 -17.15 8.74 2.51
C LYS A 294 -17.20 10.18 2.02
N LYS A 295 -18.32 10.63 1.43
CA LYS A 295 -18.41 11.93 0.76
C LYS A 295 -18.68 13.10 1.71
N THR A 296 -19.35 12.87 2.83
CA THR A 296 -19.75 13.93 3.75
C THR A 296 -19.63 13.44 5.18
N LEU A 297 -18.78 14.13 5.95
CA LEU A 297 -18.49 13.86 7.33
C LEU A 297 -19.68 14.27 8.19
N ASN A 298 -20.02 13.39 9.13
CA ASN A 298 -21.01 13.69 10.16
C ASN A 298 -20.38 14.59 11.24
N GLU A 299 -21.06 15.67 11.62
CA GLU A 299 -20.58 16.64 12.62
C GLU A 299 -20.20 16.00 13.96
N ALA A 300 -20.78 14.84 14.31
CA ALA A 300 -20.43 14.10 15.52
C ALA A 300 -18.93 13.71 15.59
N TYR A 301 -18.24 13.65 14.44
CA TYR A 301 -16.80 13.44 14.36
C TYR A 301 -15.96 14.67 14.74
N LEU A 302 -16.56 15.86 14.72
CA LEU A 302 -15.91 17.13 15.06
C LEU A 302 -16.02 17.48 16.55
N ASN A 303 -16.88 16.79 17.30
CA ASN A 303 -16.96 16.92 18.75
C ASN A 303 -15.60 16.63 19.40
N ASP A 304 -15.18 17.44 20.37
CA ASP A 304 -13.83 17.37 20.97
C ASP A 304 -13.43 15.97 21.42
N GLY A 305 -14.33 15.18 22.01
CA GLY A 305 -14.04 13.81 22.40
C GLY A 305 -13.67 12.91 21.22
N THR A 306 -14.45 12.96 20.14
CA THR A 306 -14.24 12.14 18.93
C THR A 306 -13.03 12.63 18.15
N LYS A 307 -12.97 13.95 17.89
CA LYS A 307 -11.88 14.62 17.19
C LYS A 307 -10.53 14.32 17.83
N ASN A 308 -10.41 14.51 19.15
CA ASN A 308 -9.17 14.23 19.87
C ASN A 308 -8.80 12.74 19.86
N ALA A 309 -9.77 11.82 19.87
CA ALA A 309 -9.48 10.40 19.78
C ALA A 309 -8.89 10.00 18.42
N ILE A 310 -9.39 10.61 17.34
CA ILE A 310 -8.86 10.41 15.97
C ILE A 310 -7.47 11.02 15.85
N LEU A 311 -7.28 12.27 16.28
CA LEU A 311 -5.98 12.96 16.20
C LEU A 311 -4.87 12.22 16.99
N ARG A 312 -5.21 11.56 18.10
CA ARG A 312 -4.23 10.74 18.85
C ARG A 312 -3.65 9.59 18.02
N GLN A 313 -4.34 9.11 16.99
CA GLN A 313 -3.81 8.08 16.08
C GLN A 313 -2.69 8.61 15.18
N MET A 314 -2.55 9.93 15.06
CA MET A 314 -1.44 10.57 14.35
C MET A 314 -0.14 10.62 15.17
N GLY A 315 -0.17 10.13 16.42
CA GLY A 315 1.01 9.90 17.24
C GLY A 315 1.71 11.20 17.65
N LYS A 316 2.96 11.37 17.23
CA LYS A 316 3.78 12.55 17.57
C LYS A 316 3.48 13.77 16.72
N LEU A 317 2.76 13.60 15.61
CA LEU A 317 2.37 14.71 14.76
C LEU A 317 1.36 15.58 15.53
N LYS A 318 1.71 16.84 15.74
CA LYS A 318 0.80 17.82 16.30
C LYS A 318 0.36 18.81 15.24
N ILE A 319 -0.93 19.07 15.21
CA ILE A 319 -1.56 20.15 14.47
C ILE A 319 -1.86 21.20 15.53
N ASP A 320 -0.83 21.92 16.01
CA ASP A 320 -0.94 22.95 17.06
C ASP A 320 -0.16 24.23 16.75
#